data_AF-A0A382C3A7-F1
#
_entry.id   AF-A0A382C3A7-F1
#
_cell.length_a   1.000
_cell.length_b   1.000
_cell.length_c   1.000
_cell.angle_alpha   90.00
_cell.angle_beta   90.00
_cell.angle_gamma   90.00
#
_symmetry.space_group_name_H-M   'P 1'
#
loop_
_entity.id
_entity.type
_entity.pdbx_description
1 polymer ?
#
loop_
_entity_poly.entity_id
_entity_poly.type
_entity_poly.pdbx_seq_one_letter_code
_entity_poly.pdbx_strand_id
1 'polypeptide(L)'
;MAGANSTEFDKNTKYPVIDLMETQRAIKIKGGTMRLGAYDCDIEPGTKTYAAYRKKKISERHRHRYEVNNRYKRRLEKNGMIFTGNNNDLDVVETIELPGHPWFVASQFHPELKSRVNKAHPLFREFIKATVKYNDDKD
;
A
#
# COMPACT_ATOMS: atom_id res chain seq x y z
N MET A 1 17.75 3.17 11.07
CA MET A 1 18.84 3.68 10.21
C MET A 1 18.70 5.18 10.19
N ALA A 2 19.62 5.93 10.80
CA ALA A 2 19.55 7.39 10.76
C ALA A 2 19.73 7.88 9.31
N GLY A 3 18.88 8.81 8.86
CA GLY A 3 18.93 9.35 7.49
C GLY A 3 18.16 8.55 6.43
N ALA A 4 17.33 7.58 6.81
CA ALA A 4 16.38 6.94 5.90
C ALA A 4 15.35 7.94 5.37
N ASN A 5 15.17 7.99 4.05
CA ASN A 5 14.30 8.98 3.41
C ASN A 5 13.71 8.47 2.09
N SER A 6 12.78 9.25 1.52
CA SER A 6 12.37 9.15 0.13
C SER A 6 13.32 9.93 -0.77
N THR A 7 13.64 9.40 -1.95
CA THR A 7 14.39 10.16 -2.97
C THR A 7 13.58 11.31 -3.58
N GLU A 8 12.28 11.40 -3.27
CA GLU A 8 11.47 12.57 -3.55
C GLU A 8 11.96 13.81 -2.80
N PHE A 9 12.35 13.64 -1.53
CA PHE A 9 12.74 14.73 -0.63
C PHE A 9 14.25 14.87 -0.52
N ASP A 10 14.98 13.74 -0.47
CA ASP A 10 16.43 13.72 -0.42
C ASP A 10 16.98 12.71 -1.43
N LYS A 11 17.37 13.22 -2.60
CA LYS A 11 17.96 12.42 -3.69
C LYS A 11 19.31 11.80 -3.31
N ASN A 12 19.98 12.33 -2.29
CA ASN A 12 21.31 11.91 -1.87
C ASN A 12 21.29 11.04 -0.61
N THR A 13 20.10 10.65 -0.13
CA THR A 13 19.98 9.76 1.02
C THR A 13 20.78 8.47 0.79
N LYS A 14 21.56 8.08 1.79
CA LYS A 14 22.25 6.78 1.78
C LYS A 14 21.27 5.61 1.94
N TYR A 15 20.03 5.88 2.34
CA TYR A 15 19.02 4.87 2.61
C TYR A 15 17.67 5.22 1.94
N PRO A 16 17.56 5.06 0.61
CA PRO A 16 16.36 5.40 -0.15
C PRO A 16 15.27 4.33 0.05
N VAL A 17 14.48 4.47 1.12
CA VAL A 17 13.42 3.50 1.47
C VAL A 17 12.23 3.62 0.52
N ILE A 18 11.93 4.84 0.07
CA ILE A 18 10.96 5.14 -0.96
C ILE A 18 11.71 5.72 -2.16
N ASP A 19 11.48 5.18 -3.35
CA ASP A 19 12.27 5.53 -4.54
C ASP A 19 11.47 5.32 -5.84
N LEU A 20 11.94 5.92 -6.94
CA LEU A 20 11.43 5.60 -8.28
C LEU A 20 11.94 4.22 -8.70
N MET A 21 11.11 3.39 -9.32
CA MET A 21 11.60 2.10 -9.83
C MET A 21 12.61 2.33 -10.96
N GLU A 22 13.60 1.44 -11.09
CA GLU A 22 14.64 1.55 -12.11
C GLU A 22 14.05 1.49 -13.54
N THR A 23 13.03 0.66 -13.72
CA THR A 23 12.21 0.58 -14.95
C THR A 23 11.54 1.92 -15.29
N GLN A 24 11.10 2.68 -14.28
CA GLN A 24 10.53 4.02 -14.47
C GLN A 24 11.62 5.05 -14.81
N ARG A 25 12.82 4.95 -14.21
CA ARG A 25 13.95 5.86 -14.49
C ARG A 25 14.45 5.78 -15.93
N ALA A 26 14.35 4.62 -16.57
CA ALA A 26 14.71 4.44 -17.98
C ALA A 26 13.80 5.24 -18.94
N ILE A 27 12.61 5.66 -18.48
CA ILE A 27 11.63 6.38 -19.28
C ILE A 27 11.94 7.89 -19.22
N LYS A 28 12.65 8.40 -20.23
CA LYS A 28 13.09 9.81 -20.33
C LYS A 28 11.97 10.84 -20.58
N ILE A 29 10.72 10.40 -20.78
CA ILE A 29 9.59 11.28 -21.09
C ILE A 29 9.01 11.82 -19.77
N LYS A 30 8.94 13.16 -19.64
CA LYS A 30 8.23 13.80 -18.51
C LYS A 30 6.78 13.30 -18.47
N GLY A 31 6.44 12.56 -17.41
CA GLY A 31 5.13 11.91 -17.23
C GLY A 31 5.16 10.39 -17.31
N GLY A 32 6.22 9.80 -17.87
CA GLY A 32 6.34 8.34 -18.06
C GLY A 32 6.65 7.52 -16.79
N THR A 33 6.97 8.17 -15.67
CA THR A 33 7.18 7.50 -14.38
C THR A 33 5.88 7.34 -13.57
N MET A 34 4.78 7.94 -14.00
CA MET A 34 3.54 7.98 -13.24
C MET A 34 2.72 6.70 -13.45
N ARG A 35 2.42 6.01 -12.35
CA ARG A 35 1.37 4.99 -12.33
C ARG A 35 0.03 5.71 -12.27
N LEU A 36 -0.72 5.60 -13.35
CA LEU A 36 -2.01 6.28 -13.51
C LEU A 36 -3.04 5.29 -14.05
N GLY A 37 -4.16 5.16 -13.32
CA GLY A 37 -5.27 4.30 -13.74
C GLY A 37 -5.41 3.07 -12.86
N ALA A 38 -6.08 2.05 -13.39
CA ALA A 38 -6.40 0.84 -12.63
C ALA A 38 -5.27 -0.19 -12.76
N TYR A 39 -4.81 -0.73 -11.64
CA TYR A 39 -3.82 -1.79 -11.58
C TYR A 39 -4.32 -2.94 -10.72
N ASP A 40 -3.89 -4.15 -11.04
CA ASP A 40 -4.18 -5.33 -10.25
C ASP A 40 -3.36 -5.35 -8.96
N CYS A 41 -3.92 -5.96 -7.93
CA CYS A 41 -3.27 -6.20 -6.66
C CYS A 41 -3.69 -7.58 -6.14
N ASP A 42 -2.72 -8.44 -5.93
CA ASP A 42 -2.87 -9.74 -5.30
C ASP A 42 -2.80 -9.56 -3.78
N ILE A 43 -3.85 -10.02 -3.09
CA ILE A 43 -4.07 -9.83 -1.65
C ILE A 43 -3.80 -11.13 -0.91
N GLU A 44 -2.96 -11.05 0.11
CA GLU A 44 -2.56 -12.17 0.96
C GLU A 44 -3.74 -12.61 1.86
N PRO A 45 -4.14 -13.90 1.82
CA PRO A 45 -5.16 -14.43 2.73
C PRO A 45 -4.81 -14.27 4.22
N GLY A 46 -5.83 -14.24 5.07
CA GLY A 46 -5.62 -14.11 6.53
C GLY A 46 -5.29 -12.69 7.01
N THR A 47 -5.27 -11.71 6.10
CA THR A 47 -5.03 -10.29 6.41
C THR A 47 -6.33 -9.50 6.61
N LYS A 48 -6.26 -8.31 7.21
CA LYS A 48 -7.44 -7.42 7.32
C LYS A 48 -7.90 -6.95 5.94
N THR A 49 -6.96 -6.68 5.03
CA THR A 49 -7.26 -6.33 3.63
C THR A 49 -8.04 -7.46 2.94
N TYR A 50 -7.62 -8.71 3.09
CA TYR A 50 -8.37 -9.86 2.54
C TYR A 50 -9.75 -9.98 3.18
N ALA A 51 -9.86 -9.84 4.51
CA ALA A 51 -11.14 -9.91 5.20
C ALA A 51 -12.14 -8.84 4.72
N ALA A 52 -11.65 -7.63 4.41
CA ALA A 52 -12.44 -6.53 3.87
C ALA A 52 -12.96 -6.82 2.46
N TYR A 53 -12.06 -7.17 1.54
CA TYR A 53 -12.39 -7.38 0.13
C TYR A 53 -13.04 -8.73 -0.17
N ARG A 54 -12.70 -9.76 0.62
CA ARG A 54 -13.06 -11.18 0.42
C ARG A 54 -12.68 -11.71 -0.96
N LYS A 55 -11.55 -11.23 -1.49
CA LYS A 55 -11.02 -11.56 -2.82
C LYS A 55 -9.50 -11.62 -2.76
N LYS A 56 -8.93 -12.60 -3.47
CA LYS A 56 -7.47 -12.75 -3.61
C LYS A 56 -6.87 -11.80 -4.64
N LYS A 57 -7.64 -11.37 -5.63
CA LYS A 57 -7.20 -10.44 -6.67
C LYS A 57 -8.21 -9.31 -6.78
N ILE A 58 -7.71 -8.08 -6.66
CA ILE A 58 -8.48 -6.85 -6.81
C ILE A 58 -7.85 -5.99 -7.90
N SER A 59 -8.59 -4.98 -8.33
CA SER A 59 -8.08 -3.92 -9.19
C SER A 59 -8.41 -2.61 -8.53
N GLU A 60 -7.48 -1.67 -8.42
CA GLU A 60 -7.67 -0.37 -7.76
C GLU A 60 -7.02 0.78 -8.54
N ARG A 61 -7.44 2.03 -8.27
CA ARG A 61 -6.95 3.20 -9.01
C ARG A 61 -5.74 3.84 -8.34
N HIS A 62 -4.69 4.10 -9.11
CA HIS A 62 -3.44 4.70 -8.67
C HIS A 62 -3.21 6.04 -9.36
N ARG A 63 -2.52 6.94 -8.64
CA ARG A 63 -1.97 8.19 -9.18
C ARG A 63 -0.74 8.60 -8.38
N HIS A 64 0.35 7.87 -8.55
CA HIS A 64 1.60 8.14 -7.84
C HIS A 64 2.81 7.74 -8.69
N ARG A 65 4.02 7.98 -8.17
CA ARG A 65 5.30 7.74 -8.89
C ARG A 65 6.29 6.93 -8.09
N TYR A 66 6.32 7.11 -6.77
CA TYR A 66 7.33 6.53 -5.90
C TYR A 66 6.80 5.28 -5.23
N GLU A 67 7.66 4.27 -5.14
CA GLU A 67 7.36 2.96 -4.60
C GLU A 67 8.26 2.67 -3.41
N VAL A 68 7.91 1.66 -2.61
CA VAL A 68 8.87 1.11 -1.66
C VAL A 68 10.03 0.47 -2.41
N ASN A 69 11.26 0.76 -1.98
CA ASN A 69 12.44 0.17 -2.57
C ASN A 69 12.55 -1.30 -2.12
N ASN A 70 12.47 -2.23 -3.08
CA ASN A 70 12.44 -3.68 -2.83
C ASN A 70 13.65 -4.19 -2.05
N ARG A 71 14.80 -3.48 -2.06
CA ARG A 71 15.97 -3.80 -1.22
C ARG A 71 15.65 -3.77 0.28
N TYR A 72 14.62 -3.05 0.69
CA TYR A 72 14.20 -2.94 2.09
C TYR A 72 13.05 -3.87 2.46
N LYS A 73 12.36 -4.51 1.50
CA LYS A 73 11.19 -5.38 1.75
C LYS A 73 11.46 -6.39 2.87
N ARG A 74 12.48 -7.25 2.68
CA ARG A 74 12.85 -8.28 3.66
C ARG A 74 13.16 -7.73 5.05
N ARG A 75 13.76 -6.54 5.12
CA ARG A 75 14.08 -5.91 6.42
C ARG A 75 12.81 -5.44 7.11
N LEU A 76 11.89 -4.82 6.39
CA LEU A 76 10.61 -4.37 6.93
C LEU A 76 9.78 -5.57 7.43
N GLU A 77 9.72 -6.66 6.65
CA GLU A 77 9.04 -7.90 7.04
C GLU A 77 9.62 -8.51 8.32
N LYS A 78 10.94 -8.63 8.39
CA LYS A 78 11.64 -9.13 9.59
C LYS A 78 11.37 -8.30 10.85
N ASN A 79 10.96 -7.04 10.70
CA ASN A 79 10.63 -6.15 11.81
C ASN A 79 9.11 -6.00 12.00
N GLY A 80 8.31 -6.91 11.44
CA GLY A 80 6.88 -7.06 11.74
C GLY A 80 5.92 -6.42 10.74
N MET A 81 6.39 -5.75 9.69
CA MET A 81 5.49 -5.26 8.63
C MET A 81 5.00 -6.41 7.75
N ILE A 82 3.72 -6.45 7.40
CA ILE A 82 3.19 -7.43 6.45
C ILE A 82 2.88 -6.72 5.14
N PHE A 83 3.43 -7.18 4.01
CA PHE A 83 3.04 -6.73 2.68
C PHE A 83 1.81 -7.50 2.22
N THR A 84 0.64 -6.96 2.54
CA THR A 84 -0.64 -7.65 2.36
C THR A 84 -1.20 -7.59 0.94
N GLY A 85 -0.66 -6.70 0.11
CA GLY A 85 -1.09 -6.52 -1.27
C GLY A 85 0.10 -6.18 -2.15
N ASN A 86 0.27 -6.92 -3.24
CA ASN A 86 1.38 -6.74 -4.18
C ASN A 86 0.86 -6.78 -5.62
N ASN A 87 1.49 -6.02 -6.51
CA ASN A 87 1.35 -6.23 -7.94
C ASN A 87 2.57 -7.03 -8.42
N ASN A 88 2.36 -8.32 -8.70
CA ASN A 88 3.44 -9.24 -9.05
C ASN A 88 4.05 -8.97 -10.44
N ASP A 89 3.26 -8.44 -11.37
CA ASP A 89 3.75 -8.11 -12.72
C ASP A 89 4.73 -6.93 -12.70
N LEU A 90 4.50 -5.97 -11.78
CA LEU A 90 5.32 -4.77 -11.62
C LEU A 90 6.33 -4.87 -10.47
N ASP A 91 6.27 -5.94 -9.67
CA ASP A 91 7.06 -6.16 -8.44
C ASP A 91 6.97 -4.99 -7.43
N VAL A 92 5.77 -4.45 -7.21
CA VAL A 92 5.53 -3.33 -6.28
C VAL A 92 4.58 -3.71 -5.15
N VAL A 93 4.75 -3.06 -4.00
CA VAL A 93 3.87 -3.23 -2.83
C VAL A 93 2.74 -2.22 -2.92
N GLU A 94 1.50 -2.72 -2.84
CA GLU A 94 0.31 -1.90 -2.94
C GLU A 94 -0.35 -1.66 -1.58
N THR A 95 -0.32 -2.65 -0.68
CA THR A 95 -0.87 -2.51 0.67
C THR A 95 0.01 -3.14 1.74
N ILE A 96 -0.02 -2.52 2.92
CA ILE A 96 0.72 -2.98 4.10
C ILE A 96 -0.19 -3.06 5.33
N GLU A 97 0.17 -3.93 6.27
CA GLU A 97 -0.41 -3.99 7.59
C GLU A 97 0.66 -4.03 8.68
N LEU A 98 0.29 -3.56 9.88
CA LEU A 98 1.08 -3.70 11.09
C LEU A 98 0.30 -4.57 12.09
N PRO A 99 0.80 -5.79 12.42
CA PRO A 99 0.22 -6.63 13.45
C PRO A 99 0.23 -5.96 14.82
N GLY A 100 -0.69 -6.36 15.68
CA GLY A 100 -0.82 -5.80 17.04
C GLY A 100 -1.58 -4.47 17.11
N HIS A 101 -1.87 -3.81 15.98
CA HIS A 101 -2.76 -2.66 15.94
C HIS A 101 -4.21 -3.07 15.62
N PRO A 102 -5.23 -2.52 16.31
CA PRO A 102 -6.65 -2.87 16.09
C PRO A 102 -7.07 -2.75 14.62
N TRP A 103 -6.62 -1.68 13.96
CA TRP A 103 -6.76 -1.49 12.52
C TRP A 103 -5.60 -0.67 11.97
N PHE A 104 -4.63 -1.32 11.33
CA PHE A 104 -3.57 -0.65 10.57
C PHE A 104 -3.51 -1.28 9.20
N VAL A 105 -4.11 -0.62 8.22
CA VAL A 105 -4.10 -0.97 6.80
C VAL A 105 -3.74 0.31 6.07
N ALA A 106 -2.67 0.29 5.28
CA ALA A 106 -2.28 1.40 4.42
C ALA A 106 -2.18 0.91 2.97
N SER A 107 -2.68 1.71 2.03
CA SER A 107 -2.72 1.41 0.61
C SER A 107 -2.13 2.55 -0.21
N GLN A 108 -1.46 2.21 -1.32
CA GLN A 108 -0.97 3.16 -2.31
C GLN A 108 -2.06 3.64 -3.28
N PHE A 109 -3.09 2.83 -3.51
CA PHE A 109 -4.23 3.22 -4.35
C PHE A 109 -5.18 4.19 -3.65
N HIS A 110 -6.21 4.62 -4.39
CA HIS A 110 -7.25 5.57 -4.01
C HIS A 110 -8.62 4.88 -3.81
N PRO A 111 -8.90 4.29 -2.63
CA PRO A 111 -10.19 3.68 -2.29
C PRO A 111 -11.40 4.59 -2.54
N GLU A 112 -11.22 5.89 -2.34
CA GLU A 112 -12.24 6.92 -2.48
C GLU A 112 -12.85 6.97 -3.88
N LEU A 113 -12.07 6.68 -4.92
CA LEU A 113 -12.53 6.73 -6.31
C LEU A 113 -13.49 5.57 -6.65
N LYS A 114 -13.48 4.49 -5.87
CA LYS A 114 -14.35 3.32 -6.06
C LYS A 114 -15.47 3.22 -5.03
N SER A 115 -15.49 4.08 -4.01
CA SER A 115 -16.61 4.16 -3.07
C SER A 115 -17.86 4.72 -3.76
N ARG A 116 -19.04 4.23 -3.38
CA ARG A 116 -20.35 4.69 -3.88
C ARG A 116 -21.31 4.85 -2.70
N VAL A 117 -22.35 5.68 -2.86
CA VAL A 117 -23.36 5.95 -1.82
C VAL A 117 -24.01 4.66 -1.32
N ASN A 118 -24.43 3.78 -2.24
CA ASN A 118 -25.06 2.50 -1.92
C ASN A 118 -24.06 1.35 -1.71
N LYS A 119 -22.75 1.61 -1.84
CA LYS A 119 -21.70 0.60 -1.73
C LYS A 119 -20.40 1.27 -1.31
N ALA A 120 -20.28 1.50 0.00
CA ALA A 120 -19.05 2.02 0.59
C ALA A 120 -17.87 1.09 0.24
N HIS A 121 -16.72 1.70 -0.01
CA HIS A 121 -15.50 0.96 -0.28
C HIS A 121 -15.17 0.01 0.88
N PRO A 122 -14.76 -1.26 0.63
CA PRO A 122 -14.55 -2.25 1.68
C PRO A 122 -13.60 -1.81 2.80
N LEU A 123 -12.47 -1.18 2.46
CA LEU A 123 -11.52 -0.69 3.47
C LEU A 123 -12.12 0.38 4.40
N PHE A 124 -12.97 1.27 3.88
CA PHE A 124 -13.64 2.27 4.72
C PHE A 124 -14.72 1.66 5.60
N ARG A 125 -15.51 0.73 5.04
CA ARG A 125 -16.52 -0.01 5.80
C ARG A 125 -15.90 -0.77 6.97
N GLU A 126 -14.82 -1.51 6.72
CA GLU A 126 -14.17 -2.29 7.78
C GLU A 126 -13.38 -1.40 8.76
N PHE A 127 -12.84 -0.26 8.34
CA PHE A 127 -12.24 0.71 9.25
C PHE A 127 -13.27 1.22 10.27
N ILE A 128 -14.45 1.67 9.81
CA ILE A 128 -15.51 2.13 10.72
C ILE A 128 -15.96 1.00 11.66
N LYS A 129 -16.13 -0.21 11.15
CA LYS A 129 -16.45 -1.38 11.97
C LYS A 129 -15.38 -1.64 13.04
N ALA A 130 -14.10 -1.55 12.69
CA ALA A 130 -13.01 -1.73 13.63
C ALA A 130 -12.99 -0.61 14.69
N THR A 131 -13.33 0.62 14.33
CA THR A 131 -13.47 1.75 15.26
C THR A 131 -14.60 1.53 16.26
N VAL A 132 -15.78 1.10 15.80
CA VAL A 132 -16.91 0.79 16.69
C VAL A 132 -16.53 -0.33 17.66
N LYS A 133 -15.99 -1.44 17.14
CA LYS A 133 -15.53 -2.55 17.98
C LYS A 133 -14.49 -2.12 19.02
N TYR A 134 -13.51 -1.31 18.62
CA TYR A 134 -12.48 -0.82 19.53
C TYR A 134 -13.05 0.07 20.64
N ASN A 135 -14.16 0.77 20.38
CA ASN A 135 -14.86 1.52 21.41
C ASN A 135 -15.61 0.59 22.37
N ASP A 136 -16.37 -0.38 21.82
CA ASP A 136 -17.14 -1.34 22.62
C ASP A 136 -16.23 -2.21 23.51
N ASP A 137 -15.04 -2.59 23.04
CA ASP A 137 -14.08 -3.40 23.81
C ASP A 137 -13.39 -2.59 24.94
N LYS A 138 -13.62 -1.27 25.04
CA LYS A 138 -13.09 -0.41 26.13
C LYS A 138 -14.05 -0.21 27.29
N ASP A 139 -15.35 -0.43 27.07
CA ASP A 139 -16.40 -0.36 28.07
C ASP A 139 -16.54 -1.69 28.82
#